data_AF-A0A3P9I3D8-F1
#
_entry.id   AF-A0A3P9I3D8-F1
#
_cell.length_a   1.000
_cell.length_b   1.000
_cell.length_c   1.000
_cell.angle_alpha   90.00
_cell.angle_beta   90.00
_cell.angle_gamma   90.00
#
_symmetry.space_group_name_H-M   'P 1'
#
loop_
_entity.id
_entity.type
_entity.pdbx_description
1 polymer ?
#
loop_
_entity_poly.entity_id
_entity_poly.type
_entity_poly.pdbx_seq_one_letter_code
_entity_poly.pdbx_strand_id
1 'polypeptide(L)'
;MSSCSATQVTGFTVTSDGLFLRGCRKQTTPLRDALNDFLNFLRSFRRPVLLAAHNARRFDAPVFTRVLAQNSLLLEFQQVVCGFLDTFLLSKSLYPRLASYSQEYLVQTFLWESYNAHDAVEDARMLQELYRAWKPHPSKVLRSTFNDQYFIVSQKPVTTASQTHKSLSQILHRLTKCRKIRNITAVSSVKTTHIKPFMGSY
;
A
#
# COMPACT_ATOMS: atom_id res chain seq x y z
N MET A 1 -19.89 3.32 16.56
CA MET A 1 -18.91 3.88 17.52
C MET A 1 -17.51 3.74 16.93
N SER A 2 -16.92 4.84 16.49
CA SER A 2 -15.55 4.89 15.97
C SER A 2 -14.57 4.63 17.10
N SER A 3 -13.69 3.64 16.97
CA SER A 3 -12.67 3.38 18.00
C SER A 3 -11.71 4.58 18.10
N CYS A 4 -11.56 5.16 19.29
CA CYS A 4 -10.80 6.41 19.56
C CYS A 4 -9.43 6.51 18.90
N SER A 5 -8.72 5.39 18.67
CA SER A 5 -7.33 5.43 18.19
C SER A 5 -7.15 5.87 16.72
N ALA A 6 -8.13 5.67 15.82
CA ALA A 6 -7.91 6.01 14.40
C ALA A 6 -8.25 7.47 14.07
N THR A 7 -9.27 8.02 14.72
CA THR A 7 -9.61 9.44 14.60
C THR A 7 -8.51 10.31 15.18
N GLN A 8 -7.89 9.89 16.29
CA GLN A 8 -6.77 10.62 16.89
C GLN A 8 -5.53 10.67 15.98
N VAL A 9 -5.24 9.57 15.26
CA VAL A 9 -4.07 9.45 14.39
C VAL A 9 -4.29 10.12 13.02
N THR A 10 -5.46 9.95 12.43
CA THR A 10 -5.72 10.39 11.05
C THR A 10 -6.57 11.66 10.94
N GLY A 11 -7.24 12.05 12.02
CA GLY A 11 -8.24 13.13 12.02
C GLY A 11 -9.55 12.77 11.32
N PHE A 12 -9.74 11.53 10.84
CA PHE A 12 -10.97 11.13 10.15
C PHE A 12 -12.08 10.66 11.10
N THR A 13 -13.30 11.06 10.78
CA THR A 13 -14.54 10.64 11.46
C THR A 13 -15.59 10.28 10.44
N VAL A 14 -16.32 9.19 10.66
CA VAL A 14 -17.48 8.80 9.86
C VAL A 14 -18.73 9.03 10.69
N THR A 15 -19.68 9.79 10.15
CA THR A 15 -21.02 10.00 10.71
C THR A 15 -22.09 9.57 9.70
N SER A 16 -23.37 9.66 10.06
CA SER A 16 -24.49 9.49 9.11
C SER A 16 -24.39 10.44 7.92
N ASP A 17 -23.81 11.63 8.13
CA ASP A 17 -23.74 12.70 7.13
C ASP A 17 -22.52 12.56 6.19
N GLY A 18 -21.66 11.58 6.45
CA GLY A 18 -20.54 11.20 5.59
C GLY A 18 -19.19 11.15 6.30
N LEU A 19 -18.11 11.29 5.51
CA LEU A 19 -16.73 11.29 5.99
C LEU A 19 -16.24 12.71 6.24
N PHE A 20 -15.62 12.93 7.39
CA PHE A 20 -15.08 14.21 7.83
C PHE A 20 -13.59 14.08 8.14
N LEU A 21 -12.80 15.09 7.80
CA LEU A 21 -11.41 15.24 8.22
C LEU A 21 -11.31 16.48 9.12
N ARG A 22 -11.01 16.29 10.40
CA ARG A 22 -10.87 17.37 11.40
C ARG A 22 -12.08 18.32 11.38
N GLY A 23 -13.29 17.73 11.31
CA GLY A 23 -14.56 18.47 11.26
C GLY A 23 -14.98 18.96 9.88
N CYS A 24 -14.11 18.92 8.87
CA CYS A 24 -14.47 19.32 7.50
C CYS A 24 -14.99 18.13 6.70
N ARG A 25 -16.24 18.21 6.21
CA ARG A 25 -16.82 17.19 5.33
C ARG A 25 -15.96 16.99 4.09
N LYS A 26 -15.70 15.74 3.72
CA LYS A 26 -14.96 15.38 2.51
C LYS A 26 -15.89 14.75 1.50
N GLN A 27 -15.69 15.16 0.25
CA GLN A 27 -16.31 14.47 -0.88
C GLN A 27 -15.77 13.04 -0.93
N THR A 28 -16.67 12.11 -1.17
CA THR A 28 -16.36 10.69 -1.24
C THR A 28 -16.77 10.14 -2.59
N THR A 29 -16.13 9.05 -3.00
CA THR A 29 -16.45 8.31 -4.21
C THR A 29 -16.94 6.93 -3.75
N PRO A 30 -17.97 6.35 -4.39
CA PRO A 30 -18.33 4.96 -4.12
C PRO A 30 -17.12 4.04 -4.19
N LEU A 31 -16.98 3.12 -3.23
CA LEU A 31 -15.79 2.28 -3.09
C LEU A 31 -15.47 1.53 -4.39
N ARG A 32 -16.48 0.94 -5.04
CA ARG A 32 -16.28 0.18 -6.28
C ARG A 32 -15.75 1.06 -7.41
N ASP A 33 -16.25 2.30 -7.53
CA ASP A 33 -15.76 3.26 -8.52
C ASP A 33 -14.31 3.67 -8.21
N ALA A 34 -13.99 3.92 -6.94
CA ALA A 34 -12.63 4.24 -6.52
C ALA A 34 -11.64 3.09 -6.79
N LEU A 35 -12.05 1.83 -6.61
CA LEU A 35 -11.25 0.66 -6.93
C LEU A 35 -11.03 0.52 -8.45
N ASN A 36 -12.07 0.74 -9.26
CA ASN A 36 -11.97 0.73 -10.72
C ASN A 36 -11.07 1.86 -11.24
N ASP A 37 -11.24 3.08 -10.74
CA ASP A 37 -10.38 4.23 -11.07
C ASP A 37 -8.92 3.91 -10.76
N PHE A 38 -8.65 3.29 -9.61
CA PHE A 38 -7.30 2.88 -9.23
C PHE A 38 -6.75 1.75 -10.10
N LEU A 39 -7.53 0.72 -10.42
CA LEU A 39 -7.12 -0.34 -11.35
C LEU A 39 -6.78 0.23 -12.73
N ASN A 40 -7.58 1.17 -13.23
CA ASN A 40 -7.32 1.85 -14.50
C ASN A 40 -6.03 2.69 -14.43
N PHE A 41 -5.80 3.38 -13.31
CA PHE A 41 -4.52 4.03 -13.05
C PHE A 41 -3.35 3.04 -13.08
N LEU A 42 -3.48 1.88 -12.43
CA LEU A 42 -2.44 0.83 -12.47
C LEU A 42 -2.21 0.26 -13.87
N ARG A 43 -3.26 0.13 -14.69
CA ARG A 43 -3.18 -0.30 -16.09
C ARG A 43 -2.42 0.69 -16.97
N SER A 44 -2.31 1.95 -16.58
CA SER A 44 -1.56 2.96 -17.33
C SER A 44 -0.03 2.76 -17.28
N PHE A 45 0.47 1.96 -16.35
CA PHE A 45 1.90 1.64 -16.25
C PHE A 45 2.30 0.48 -17.15
N ARG A 46 3.57 0.47 -17.56
CA ARG A 46 4.18 -0.71 -18.18
C ARG A 46 4.19 -1.87 -17.19
N ARG A 47 3.69 -3.02 -17.63
CA ARG A 47 3.61 -4.25 -16.84
C ARG A 47 4.96 -5.00 -16.83
N PRO A 48 5.24 -5.79 -15.78
CA PRO A 48 4.40 -6.01 -14.59
C PRO A 48 4.52 -4.87 -13.56
N VAL A 49 3.42 -4.60 -12.85
CA VAL A 49 3.35 -3.57 -11.80
C VAL A 49 3.63 -4.18 -10.43
N LEU A 50 4.56 -3.60 -9.67
CA LEU A 50 4.85 -3.95 -8.28
C LEU A 50 4.41 -2.82 -7.35
N LEU A 51 3.54 -3.12 -6.38
CA LEU A 51 3.05 -2.11 -5.44
C LEU A 51 3.93 -2.03 -4.19
N ALA A 52 4.52 -0.88 -3.92
CA ALA A 52 5.31 -0.66 -2.70
C ALA A 52 4.44 -0.02 -1.60
N ALA A 53 4.50 -0.60 -0.41
CA ALA A 53 3.94 0.00 0.80
C ALA A 53 4.76 -0.37 2.03
N HIS A 54 4.71 0.50 3.04
CA HIS A 54 5.50 0.33 4.25
C HIS A 54 4.77 -0.59 5.24
N ASN A 55 5.40 -1.73 5.58
CA ASN A 55 4.78 -2.81 6.34
C ASN A 55 3.57 -3.44 5.60
N ALA A 56 3.64 -3.45 4.27
CA ALA A 56 2.58 -3.92 3.36
C ALA A 56 2.08 -5.32 3.73
N ARG A 57 2.99 -6.24 4.06
CA ARG A 57 2.66 -7.66 4.29
C ARG A 57 1.73 -7.86 5.48
N ARG A 58 1.81 -6.98 6.48
CA ARG A 58 0.99 -7.06 7.69
C ARG A 58 -0.22 -6.15 7.68
N PHE A 59 -0.26 -5.16 6.78
CA PHE A 59 -1.27 -4.10 6.85
C PHE A 59 -1.99 -3.87 5.51
N ASP A 60 -1.38 -3.12 4.58
CA ASP A 60 -2.07 -2.67 3.37
C ASP A 60 -2.48 -3.85 2.48
N ALA A 61 -1.60 -4.83 2.23
CA ALA A 61 -1.88 -5.91 1.28
C ALA A 61 -3.04 -6.82 1.72
N PRO A 62 -3.07 -7.36 2.97
CA PRO A 62 -4.20 -8.19 3.42
C PRO A 62 -5.56 -7.48 3.32
N VAL A 63 -5.62 -6.21 3.69
CA VAL A 63 -6.90 -5.49 3.65
C VAL A 63 -7.25 -5.13 2.22
N PHE A 64 -6.32 -4.63 1.42
CA PHE A 64 -6.59 -4.26 0.04
C PHE A 64 -7.05 -5.46 -0.80
N THR A 65 -6.40 -6.61 -0.65
CA THR A 65 -6.79 -7.86 -1.30
C THR A 65 -8.17 -8.34 -0.86
N ARG A 66 -8.51 -8.24 0.43
CA ARG A 66 -9.86 -8.54 0.93
C ARG A 66 -10.92 -7.62 0.30
N VAL A 67 -10.63 -6.32 0.22
CA VAL A 67 -11.55 -5.32 -0.34
C VAL A 67 -11.79 -5.56 -1.83
N LEU A 68 -10.74 -5.88 -2.59
CA LEU A 68 -10.84 -6.28 -3.99
C LEU A 68 -11.67 -7.56 -4.16
N ALA A 69 -11.47 -8.57 -3.31
CA ALA A 69 -12.25 -9.81 -3.35
C ALA A 69 -13.74 -9.55 -3.10
N GLN A 70 -14.07 -8.75 -2.09
CA GLN A 70 -15.44 -8.36 -1.74
C GLN A 70 -16.16 -7.56 -2.84
N ASN A 71 -15.40 -6.96 -3.76
CA ASN A 71 -15.94 -6.19 -4.90
C ASN A 71 -15.79 -6.93 -6.24
N SER A 72 -15.40 -8.21 -6.22
CA SER A 72 -15.17 -9.04 -7.42
C SER A 72 -14.10 -8.49 -8.37
N LEU A 73 -13.12 -7.75 -7.84
CA LEU A 73 -12.04 -7.10 -8.62
C LEU A 73 -10.67 -7.77 -8.44
N LEU A 74 -10.57 -8.80 -7.60
CA LEU A 74 -9.27 -9.41 -7.27
C LEU A 74 -8.60 -10.10 -8.47
N LEU A 75 -9.36 -10.80 -9.31
CA LEU A 75 -8.79 -11.46 -10.50
C LEU A 75 -8.25 -10.44 -11.50
N GLU A 76 -9.00 -9.37 -11.74
CA GLU A 76 -8.54 -8.25 -12.59
C GLU A 76 -7.27 -7.59 -12.02
N PHE A 77 -7.23 -7.38 -10.71
CA PHE A 77 -6.07 -6.84 -10.02
C PHE A 77 -4.83 -7.72 -10.21
N GLN A 78 -4.96 -9.04 -10.05
CA GLN A 78 -3.86 -10.00 -10.19
C GLN A 78 -3.31 -10.09 -11.62
N GLN A 79 -4.09 -9.68 -12.63
CA GLN A 79 -3.55 -9.52 -13.98
C GLN A 79 -2.62 -8.30 -14.04
N VAL A 80 -2.97 -7.18 -13.41
CA VAL A 80 -2.20 -5.93 -13.51
C VAL A 80 -0.97 -5.93 -12.61
N VAL A 81 -1.11 -6.41 -11.37
CA VAL A 81 -0.09 -6.33 -10.32
C VAL A 81 0.55 -7.69 -10.05
N CYS A 82 1.88 -7.76 -10.14
CA CYS A 82 2.63 -9.00 -9.91
C CYS A 82 2.94 -9.29 -8.43
N GLY A 83 2.79 -8.29 -7.55
CA GLY A 83 2.98 -8.46 -6.12
C GLY A 83 3.11 -7.14 -5.37
N PHE A 84 3.55 -7.27 -4.12
CA PHE A 84 3.82 -6.16 -3.22
C PHE A 84 5.28 -6.15 -2.78
N LEU A 85 5.86 -4.96 -2.67
CA LEU A 85 7.13 -4.72 -2.00
C LEU A 85 6.86 -4.20 -0.59
N ASP A 86 7.32 -4.93 0.42
CA ASP A 86 7.29 -4.46 1.80
C ASP A 86 8.54 -3.61 2.08
N THR A 87 8.39 -2.28 2.05
CA THR A 87 9.52 -1.37 2.24
C THR A 87 10.02 -1.33 3.68
N PHE A 88 9.24 -1.79 4.66
CA PHE A 88 9.72 -1.97 6.03
C PHE A 88 10.73 -3.12 6.08
N LEU A 89 10.41 -4.27 5.46
CA LEU A 89 11.35 -5.39 5.34
C LEU A 89 12.58 -5.00 4.50
N LEU A 90 12.38 -4.26 3.41
CA LEU A 90 13.48 -3.75 2.60
C LEU A 90 14.43 -2.86 3.41
N SER A 91 13.90 -1.90 4.16
CA SER A 91 14.72 -0.98 4.98
C SER A 91 15.56 -1.73 6.01
N LYS A 92 14.99 -2.75 6.67
CA LYS A 92 15.73 -3.63 7.58
C LYS A 92 16.84 -4.42 6.90
N SER A 93 16.64 -4.81 5.65
CA SER A 93 17.62 -5.55 4.86
C SER A 93 18.77 -4.67 4.37
N LEU A 94 18.51 -3.39 4.10
CA LEU A 94 19.50 -2.42 3.64
C LEU A 94 20.30 -1.85 4.81
N TYR A 95 19.62 -1.46 5.90
CA TYR A 95 20.20 -0.73 7.02
C TYR A 95 19.90 -1.47 8.33
N PRO A 96 20.67 -2.50 8.68
CA PRO A 96 20.45 -3.22 9.93
C PRO A 96 20.80 -2.34 11.13
N ARG A 97 20.06 -2.53 12.23
CA ARG A 97 20.27 -1.88 13.55
C ARG A 97 19.99 -0.38 13.62
N LEU A 98 19.06 0.15 12.83
CA LEU A 98 18.47 1.46 13.09
C LEU A 98 17.67 1.46 14.41
N ALA A 99 17.58 2.63 15.06
CA ALA A 99 16.82 2.80 16.29
C ALA A 99 15.30 2.62 16.09
N SER A 100 14.81 2.96 14.90
CA SER A 100 13.44 2.73 14.47
C SER A 100 13.40 2.41 12.98
N TYR A 101 12.27 1.85 12.54
CA TYR A 101 11.96 1.63 11.13
C TYR A 101 10.58 2.19 10.78
N SER A 102 10.02 3.08 11.62
CA SER A 102 8.84 3.83 11.20
C SER A 102 9.18 4.68 9.97
N GLN A 103 8.20 4.89 9.09
CA GLN A 103 8.42 5.67 7.88
C GLN A 103 8.93 7.08 8.20
N GLU A 104 8.36 7.75 9.21
CA GLU A 104 8.82 9.07 9.69
C GLU A 104 10.29 9.07 10.09
N TYR A 105 10.72 8.07 10.87
CA TYR A 105 12.12 7.96 11.28
C TYR A 105 13.04 7.75 10.08
N LEU A 106 12.62 6.93 9.11
CA LEU A 106 13.39 6.70 7.89
C LEU A 106 13.48 7.98 7.04
N VAL A 107 12.39 8.73 6.88
CA VAL A 107 12.38 10.02 6.16
C VAL A 107 13.32 11.01 6.84
N GLN A 108 13.23 11.14 8.17
CA GLN A 108 14.14 12.01 8.92
C GLN A 108 15.60 11.59 8.77
N THR A 109 15.88 10.29 8.84
CA THR A 109 17.25 9.75 8.82
C THR A 109 17.90 9.86 7.44
N PHE A 110 17.16 9.60 6.37
CA PHE A 110 17.72 9.47 5.02
C PHE A 110 17.47 10.68 4.12
N LEU A 111 16.40 11.43 4.36
CA LEU A 111 16.02 12.59 3.57
C LEU A 111 16.22 13.91 4.33
N TRP A 112 16.46 13.86 5.64
CA TRP A 112 16.58 15.04 6.51
C TRP A 112 15.32 15.92 6.52
N GLU A 113 14.16 15.29 6.29
CA GLU A 113 12.86 15.94 6.24
C GLU A 113 11.94 15.43 7.35
N SER A 114 10.95 16.25 7.70
CA SER A 114 9.77 15.83 8.45
C SER A 114 8.54 16.12 7.60
N TYR A 115 7.47 15.34 7.76
CA TYR A 115 6.26 15.53 6.98
C TYR A 115 5.02 15.21 7.80
N ASN A 116 3.85 15.62 7.28
CA ASN A 116 2.57 15.26 7.87
C ASN A 116 2.28 13.78 7.60
N ALA A 117 2.86 12.92 8.44
CA ALA A 117 2.54 11.50 8.45
C ALA A 117 1.04 11.29 8.67
N HIS A 118 0.51 10.20 8.13
CA HIS A 118 -0.92 9.87 8.14
C HIS A 118 -1.76 10.61 7.09
N ASP A 119 -1.15 11.42 6.22
CA ASP A 119 -1.70 11.74 4.91
C ASP A 119 -1.25 10.69 3.90
N ALA A 120 -2.21 9.93 3.35
CA ALA A 120 -1.96 8.83 2.42
C ALA A 120 -1.08 9.21 1.21
N VAL A 121 -1.16 10.46 0.74
CA VAL A 121 -0.44 10.92 -0.45
C VAL A 121 0.97 11.35 -0.09
N GLU A 122 1.13 12.08 1.01
CA GLU A 122 2.47 12.39 1.51
C GLU A 122 3.21 11.12 1.92
N ASP A 123 2.52 10.15 2.52
CA ASP A 123 3.10 8.84 2.82
C ASP A 123 3.61 8.14 1.54
N ALA A 124 2.82 8.13 0.47
CA ALA A 124 3.22 7.53 -0.80
C ALA A 124 4.37 8.29 -1.48
N ARG A 125 4.34 9.62 -1.43
CA ARG A 125 5.39 10.49 -1.98
C ARG A 125 6.71 10.29 -1.25
N MET A 126 6.71 10.35 0.08
CA MET A 126 7.92 10.15 0.88
C MET A 126 8.48 8.74 0.73
N LEU A 127 7.62 7.73 0.56
CA LEU A 127 8.09 6.38 0.30
C LEU A 127 8.80 6.25 -1.06
N GLN A 128 8.32 6.99 -2.07
CA GLN A 128 9.00 7.07 -3.36
C GLN A 128 10.38 7.74 -3.23
N GLU A 129 10.48 8.84 -2.49
CA GLU A 129 11.75 9.53 -2.26
C GLU A 129 12.74 8.66 -1.49
N LEU A 130 12.28 7.95 -0.45
CA LEU A 130 13.10 6.96 0.26
C LEU A 130 13.63 5.89 -0.68
N TYR A 131 12.77 5.31 -1.53
CA TYR A 131 13.20 4.29 -2.48
C TYR A 131 14.27 4.80 -3.45
N ARG A 132 14.12 6.05 -3.94
CA ARG A 132 15.10 6.73 -4.79
C ARG A 132 16.43 6.98 -4.07
N ALA A 133 16.38 7.41 -2.82
CA ALA A 133 17.57 7.65 -2.01
C ALA A 133 18.33 6.34 -1.69
N TRP A 134 17.60 5.27 -1.37
CA TRP A 134 18.19 3.98 -1.01
C TRP A 134 18.87 3.25 -2.18
N LYS A 135 18.41 3.47 -3.42
CA LYS A 135 18.90 2.78 -4.64
C LYS A 135 19.12 1.27 -4.41
N PRO A 136 18.10 0.54 -3.95
CA PRO A 136 18.27 -0.83 -3.47
C PRO A 136 18.74 -1.77 -4.58
N HIS A 137 19.67 -2.66 -4.25
CA HIS A 137 20.06 -3.73 -5.17
C HIS A 137 18.86 -4.65 -5.47
N PRO A 138 18.64 -5.10 -6.72
CA PRO A 138 17.50 -5.93 -7.10
C PRO A 138 17.26 -7.16 -6.23
N SER A 139 18.32 -7.82 -5.78
CA SER A 139 18.21 -9.00 -4.90
C SER A 139 17.57 -8.69 -3.55
N LYS A 140 17.79 -7.47 -3.02
CA LYS A 140 17.17 -7.00 -1.76
C LYS A 140 15.70 -6.66 -1.97
N VAL A 141 15.38 -6.09 -3.13
CA VAL A 141 13.99 -5.83 -3.54
C VAL A 141 13.24 -7.16 -3.61
N LEU A 142 13.77 -8.13 -4.35
CA LEU A 142 13.15 -9.45 -4.52
C LEU A 142 12.88 -10.16 -3.20
N ARG A 143 13.86 -10.16 -2.27
CA ARG A 143 13.70 -10.76 -0.93
C ARG A 143 12.65 -10.07 -0.06
N SER A 144 12.28 -8.83 -0.38
CA SER A 144 11.28 -8.05 0.33
C SER A 144 9.94 -7.99 -0.41
N THR A 145 9.85 -8.67 -1.56
CA THR A 145 8.64 -8.79 -2.37
C THR A 145 7.88 -10.06 -2.00
N PHE A 146 6.55 -9.98 -2.04
CA PHE A 146 5.65 -11.10 -1.85
C PHE A 146 4.43 -10.98 -2.76
N ASN A 147 3.78 -12.11 -3.01
CA ASN A 147 2.62 -12.23 -3.88
C ASN A 147 1.46 -12.87 -3.11
N ASP A 148 0.29 -12.24 -3.20
CA ASP A 148 -0.89 -12.58 -2.41
C ASP A 148 -1.63 -13.84 -2.88
N GLN A 149 -1.10 -14.57 -3.87
CA GLN A 149 -1.71 -15.81 -4.39
C GLN A 149 -1.99 -16.87 -3.31
N TYR A 150 -1.32 -16.79 -2.15
CA TYR A 150 -1.49 -17.74 -1.04
C TYR A 150 -2.35 -17.24 0.14
N PHE A 151 -2.81 -15.98 0.15
CA PHE A 151 -3.43 -15.41 1.35
C PHE A 151 -4.94 -15.67 1.52
N ILE A 152 -5.63 -16.17 0.48
CA ILE A 152 -7.09 -16.40 0.54
C ILE A 152 -7.43 -17.63 1.40
N VAL A 153 -6.51 -18.60 1.55
CA VAL A 153 -6.83 -19.89 2.17
C VAL A 153 -6.70 -19.89 3.70
N SER A 154 -6.00 -18.93 4.31
CA SER A 154 -5.60 -19.04 5.74
C SER A 154 -6.17 -17.96 6.68
N GLN A 155 -7.03 -17.05 6.22
CA GLN A 155 -7.61 -16.04 7.13
C GLN A 155 -8.87 -16.58 7.81
N LYS A 156 -8.76 -16.94 9.09
CA LYS A 156 -9.92 -17.02 9.99
C LYS A 156 -10.67 -15.69 9.96
N PRO A 157 -12.01 -15.66 10.05
CA PRO A 157 -12.78 -14.42 10.08
C PRO A 157 -12.32 -13.56 11.25
N VAL A 158 -11.66 -12.43 10.96
CA VAL A 158 -11.34 -11.42 11.97
C VAL A 158 -12.65 -10.75 12.38
N THR A 159 -13.17 -11.15 13.55
CA THR A 159 -14.49 -10.80 14.12
C THR A 159 -14.56 -9.41 14.77
N THR A 160 -13.79 -8.42 14.33
CA THR A 160 -13.93 -7.05 14.88
C THR A 160 -14.16 -6.02 13.79
N ALA A 161 -15.42 -5.57 13.69
CA ALA A 161 -15.88 -4.48 12.81
C ALA A 161 -15.09 -3.16 12.97
N SER A 162 -14.37 -2.99 14.10
CA SER A 162 -13.48 -1.84 14.32
C SER A 162 -12.17 -1.87 13.54
N GLN A 163 -11.63 -3.03 13.14
CA GLN A 163 -10.36 -3.11 12.40
C GLN A 163 -10.55 -2.97 10.88
N THR A 164 -11.65 -3.50 10.35
CA THR A 164 -12.04 -3.35 8.93
C THR A 164 -12.37 -1.90 8.58
N HIS A 165 -13.03 -1.16 9.48
CA HIS A 165 -13.37 0.25 9.24
C HIS A 165 -12.15 1.19 9.19
N LYS A 166 -11.13 0.96 10.03
CA LYS A 166 -9.89 1.76 10.03
C LYS A 166 -9.10 1.65 8.73
N SER A 167 -9.06 0.45 8.17
CA SER A 167 -8.23 0.16 7.00
C SER A 167 -8.97 0.47 5.69
N LEU A 168 -10.29 0.27 5.64
CA LEU A 168 -11.11 0.70 4.51
C LEU A 168 -11.09 2.22 4.33
N SER A 169 -11.16 3.02 5.40
CA SER A 169 -11.10 4.49 5.28
C SER A 169 -9.72 4.98 4.82
N GLN A 170 -8.63 4.35 5.24
CA GLN A 170 -7.27 4.65 4.79
C GLN A 170 -7.05 4.22 3.32
N ILE A 171 -7.57 3.05 2.92
CA ILE A 171 -7.54 2.59 1.53
C ILE A 171 -8.43 3.47 0.63
N LEU A 172 -9.68 3.75 1.00
CA LEU A 172 -10.53 4.71 0.28
C LEU A 172 -9.87 6.09 0.19
N HIS A 173 -9.18 6.54 1.24
CA HIS A 173 -8.45 7.81 1.21
C HIS A 173 -7.24 7.78 0.26
N ARG A 174 -6.49 6.66 0.22
CA ARG A 174 -5.41 6.41 -0.76
C ARG A 174 -5.95 6.36 -2.20
N LEU A 175 -7.12 5.76 -2.42
CA LEU A 175 -7.74 5.62 -3.74
C LEU A 175 -8.40 6.91 -4.25
N THR A 176 -9.13 7.65 -3.41
CA THR A 176 -9.81 8.90 -3.78
C THR A 176 -8.85 10.03 -4.14
N LYS A 177 -7.64 10.05 -3.56
CA LYS A 177 -6.61 11.02 -3.92
C LYS A 177 -5.75 10.63 -5.13
N CYS A 178 -5.82 9.39 -5.63
CA CYS A 178 -5.10 9.00 -6.87
C CYS A 178 -5.51 9.83 -8.09
N ARG A 179 -6.70 10.46 -8.11
CA ARG A 179 -7.08 11.44 -9.15
C ARG A 179 -6.13 12.64 -9.27
N LYS A 180 -5.41 13.01 -8.21
CA LYS A 180 -4.48 14.16 -8.21
C LYS A 180 -3.02 13.79 -8.50
N ILE A 181 -2.69 12.51 -8.64
CA ILE A 181 -1.29 12.07 -8.70
C ILE A 181 -1.00 11.42 -10.05
N ARG A 182 -0.79 12.26 -11.07
CA ARG A 182 -0.27 11.83 -12.38
C ARG A 182 1.21 11.44 -12.35
N ASN A 183 1.88 11.50 -11.19
CA ASN A 183 3.35 11.37 -11.07
C ASN A 183 3.82 10.28 -10.06
N ILE A 184 3.00 9.33 -9.64
CA ILE A 184 3.54 8.13 -8.97
C ILE A 184 4.06 7.21 -10.06
N THR A 185 5.36 7.22 -10.28
CA THR A 185 6.05 6.19 -11.03
C THR A 185 5.85 4.86 -10.29
N ALA A 186 5.06 3.94 -10.85
CA ALA A 186 5.26 2.52 -10.55
C ALA A 186 6.72 2.22 -10.84
N VAL A 187 7.44 1.62 -9.90
CA VAL A 187 8.81 1.18 -10.14
C VAL A 187 8.75 0.14 -11.25
N SER A 188 8.99 0.56 -12.48
CA SER A 188 9.01 -0.32 -13.64
C SER A 188 10.16 -1.29 -13.45
N SER A 189 9.82 -2.57 -13.48
CA SER A 189 10.70 -3.74 -13.38
C SER A 189 12.20 -3.48 -13.59
N VAL A 190 12.96 -3.88 -12.59
CA VAL A 190 14.29 -4.46 -12.77
C VAL A 190 14.25 -5.34 -14.03
N LYS A 191 15.16 -5.11 -14.98
CA LYS A 191 15.38 -6.00 -16.12
C LYS A 191 15.65 -7.42 -15.60
N THR A 192 14.65 -8.29 -15.60
CA THR A 192 14.82 -9.73 -15.34
C THR A 192 15.35 -10.38 -16.62
N THR A 193 16.61 -10.11 -16.95
CA THR A 193 17.37 -10.99 -17.84
C THR A 193 17.81 -12.19 -17.00
N HIS A 194 17.23 -13.36 -17.32
CA HIS A 194 17.60 -14.71 -16.88
C HIS A 194 17.24 -15.12 -15.44
N ILE A 195 15.97 -15.47 -15.22
CA ILE A 195 15.61 -16.56 -14.29
C ILE A 195 14.71 -17.52 -15.05
N LYS A 196 15.26 -18.66 -15.48
CA LYS A 196 14.48 -19.77 -16.02
C LYS A 196 13.63 -20.37 -14.89
N PRO A 197 12.36 -20.71 -15.12
CA PRO A 197 11.56 -21.42 -14.13
C PRO A 197 12.13 -22.82 -13.91
N PHE A 198 12.36 -23.16 -12.64
CA PHE A 198 12.68 -24.52 -12.22
C PHE A 198 11.39 -25.34 -12.34
N MET A 199 11.23 -26.07 -13.45
CA MET A 199 10.23 -27.12 -13.55
C MET A 199 10.73 -28.33 -12.78
N GLY A 200 10.06 -28.64 -11.66
CA GLY A 200 10.21 -29.93 -11.00
C GLY A 200 9.70 -31.04 -11.92
N SER A 201 10.50 -32.08 -12.06
CA SER A 201 10.11 -33.33 -12.74
C SER A 201 10.04 -34.43 -11.68
N TYR A 202 8.87 -35.05 -11.62
CA TYR A 202 8.44 -36.33 -11.01
C TYR A 202 8.93 -36.68 -9.59
#